data_AF-T1AA63-F1
#
_entry.id   AF-T1AA63-F1
#
_cell.length_a   1.000
_cell.length_b   1.000
_cell.length_c   1.000
_cell.angle_alpha   90.00
_cell.angle_beta   90.00
_cell.angle_gamma   90.00
#
_symmetry.space_group_name_H-M   'P 1'
#
loop_
_entity.id
_entity.type
_entity.pdbx_description
1 polymer ?
#
loop_
_entity_poly.entity_id
_entity_poly.type
_entity_poly.pdbx_seq_one_letter_code
_entity_poly.pdbx_strand_id
1 'polypeptide(L)'
;AQQVAHSICLLDASSVIGQIFDEAERRDPEHIRTWVALLDGNNHQIERIKAEARTRKITASILIDLVHVLEYLWKAVWCFYGEGDLEAEDWVRRQALAVLDGKATRVAGSIRRAATRAHLEPICRAGADTCATYLTNKATYLDYPRALKQGWPI
;
A
#
# COMPACT_ATOMS: atom_id res chain seq x y z
N ALA A 1 -23.58 19.11 -2.98
CA ALA A 1 -22.82 20.02 -2.10
C ALA A 1 -21.92 19.19 -1.19
N GLN A 2 -20.65 19.00 -1.59
CA GLN A 2 -19.49 18.77 -0.73
C GLN A 2 -18.28 18.72 -1.66
N GLN A 3 -17.51 19.80 -1.70
CA GLN A 3 -16.27 19.87 -2.44
C GLN A 3 -15.22 19.23 -1.53
N VAL A 4 -14.93 17.95 -1.75
CA VAL A 4 -13.92 17.23 -0.96
C VAL A 4 -12.55 17.71 -1.44
N ALA A 5 -12.01 18.72 -0.76
CA ALA A 5 -10.67 19.18 -1.03
C ALA A 5 -9.68 18.26 -0.30
N HIS A 6 -9.12 17.29 -1.01
CA HIS A 6 -8.07 16.42 -0.48
C HIS A 6 -6.74 17.18 -0.48
N SER A 7 -6.08 17.28 0.67
CA SER A 7 -4.69 17.74 0.71
C SER A 7 -3.80 16.51 0.55
N ILE A 8 -3.17 16.39 -0.62
CA ILE A 8 -2.28 15.28 -0.97
C ILE A 8 -0.88 15.63 -0.49
N CYS A 9 -0.28 14.74 0.32
CA CYS A 9 1.14 14.81 0.60
C CYS A 9 1.82 13.51 0.18
N LEU A 10 2.48 13.57 -0.98
CA LEU A 10 3.36 12.53 -1.49
C LEU A 10 4.71 12.69 -0.81
N LEU A 11 5.09 11.68 -0.01
CA LEU A 11 6.19 11.73 0.94
C LEU A 11 7.35 10.83 0.46
N ASP A 12 8.05 11.24 -0.61
CA ASP A 12 9.23 10.50 -1.13
C ASP A 12 10.59 11.03 -0.62
N ALA A 13 10.60 11.78 0.49
CA ALA A 13 11.85 12.34 1.01
C ALA A 13 12.03 12.02 2.50
N SER A 14 12.93 11.07 2.77
CA SER A 14 13.29 10.56 4.10
C SER A 14 13.71 11.63 5.15
N SER A 15 13.83 12.91 4.79
CA SER A 15 14.15 14.00 5.72
C SER A 15 13.11 15.13 5.83
N VAL A 16 11.99 15.08 5.09
CA VAL A 16 11.11 16.27 4.90
C VAL A 16 9.72 16.12 5.56
N ILE A 17 9.46 15.02 6.27
CA ILE A 17 8.12 14.73 6.85
C ILE A 17 7.59 15.89 7.72
N GLY A 18 8.42 16.48 8.59
CA GLY A 18 8.01 17.61 9.44
C GLY A 18 7.60 18.85 8.62
N GLN A 19 8.37 19.21 7.59
CA GLN A 19 8.05 20.34 6.70
C GLN A 19 6.78 20.10 5.89
N ILE A 20 6.51 18.84 5.55
CA ILE A 20 5.28 18.44 4.89
C ILE A 20 4.08 18.63 5.81
N PHE A 21 4.19 18.27 7.09
CA PHE A 21 3.15 18.56 8.07
C PHE A 21 3.00 20.06 8.32
N ASP A 22 4.09 20.83 8.32
CA ASP A 22 4.03 22.30 8.41
C ASP A 22 3.27 22.91 7.23
N GLU A 23 3.54 22.43 6.02
CA GLU A 23 2.84 22.90 4.82
C GLU A 23 1.37 22.44 4.78
N ALA A 24 1.08 21.23 5.24
CA ALA A 24 -0.30 20.75 5.37
C ALA A 24 -1.09 21.58 6.39
N GLU A 25 -0.49 21.90 7.55
CA GLU A 25 -1.05 22.78 8.57
C GLU A 25 -1.33 24.17 8.00
N ARG A 26 -0.36 24.75 7.29
CA ARG A 26 -0.50 26.07 6.67
C ARG A 26 -1.66 26.12 5.65
N ARG A 27 -1.93 25.01 4.95
CA ARG A 27 -3.01 24.91 3.95
C ARG A 27 -4.38 24.62 4.55
N ASP A 28 -4.43 24.02 5.74
CA ASP A 28 -5.66 23.62 6.42
C ASP A 28 -5.55 23.87 7.93
N PRO A 29 -5.40 25.14 8.37
CA PRO A 29 -5.13 25.47 9.78
C PRO A 29 -6.29 25.16 10.72
N GLU A 30 -7.50 25.00 10.18
CA GLU A 30 -8.70 24.63 10.93
C GLU A 30 -8.98 23.11 10.91
N HIS A 31 -8.09 22.31 10.27
CA HIS A 31 -8.21 20.85 10.12
C HIS A 31 -9.58 20.39 9.58
N ILE A 32 -10.13 21.13 8.63
CA ILE A 32 -11.46 20.83 8.06
C ILE A 32 -11.35 19.66 7.08
N ARG A 33 -10.18 19.47 6.45
CA ARG A 33 -9.98 18.45 5.42
C ARG A 33 -9.55 17.13 6.04
N THR A 34 -9.84 16.04 5.34
CA THR A 34 -9.24 14.74 5.67
C THR A 34 -7.81 14.68 5.16
N TRP A 35 -6.87 14.39 6.05
CA TRP A 35 -5.46 14.24 5.71
C TRP A 35 -5.16 12.78 5.38
N VAL A 36 -4.56 12.55 4.22
CA VAL A 36 -4.16 11.22 3.75
C VAL A 36 -2.69 11.25 3.39
N ALA A 37 -1.90 10.39 4.03
CA ALA A 37 -0.51 10.14 3.71
C ALA A 37 -0.41 8.90 2.82
N LEU A 38 0.03 9.08 1.58
CA LEU A 38 0.26 8.01 0.61
C LEU A 38 1.76 7.70 0.54
N LEU A 39 2.12 6.44 0.78
CA LEU A 39 3.51 6.02 1.01
C LEU A 39 3.83 4.72 0.28
N ASP A 40 5.12 4.44 0.11
CA ASP A 40 5.64 3.14 -0.35
C ASP A 40 5.51 2.03 0.73
N GLY A 41 5.11 2.36 1.96
CA GLY A 41 5.03 1.38 3.04
C GLY A 41 6.34 1.18 3.80
N ASN A 42 7.31 2.07 3.69
CA ASN A 42 8.48 2.12 4.56
C ASN A 42 8.05 2.30 6.03
N ASN A 43 8.37 1.32 6.88
CA ASN A 43 7.97 1.32 8.30
C ASN A 43 8.48 2.56 9.05
N HIS A 44 9.68 3.05 8.74
CA HIS A 44 10.22 4.23 9.40
C HIS A 44 9.42 5.49 9.04
N GLN A 45 9.02 5.64 7.78
CA GLN A 45 8.16 6.75 7.36
C GLN A 45 6.79 6.69 8.05
N ILE A 46 6.17 5.51 8.09
CA ILE A 46 4.88 5.29 8.77
C ILE A 46 4.96 5.72 10.24
N GLU A 47 5.99 5.27 10.96
CA GLU A 47 6.14 5.61 12.38
C GLU A 47 6.40 7.11 12.61
N ARG A 48 7.15 7.76 11.70
CA ARG A 48 7.34 9.21 11.75
C ARG A 48 6.07 9.99 11.50
N ILE A 49 5.25 9.60 10.52
CA ILE A 49 3.95 10.23 10.24
C ILE A 49 3.02 10.07 11.43
N LYS A 50 2.97 8.89 12.06
CA LYS A 50 2.22 8.68 13.30
C LYS A 50 2.73 9.55 14.44
N ALA A 51 4.05 9.76 14.54
CA ALA A 51 4.62 10.64 15.55
C ALA A 51 4.21 12.10 15.34
N GLU A 52 4.35 12.63 14.11
CA GLU A 52 3.92 14.00 13.76
C GLU A 52 2.43 14.21 13.99
N ALA A 53 1.59 13.28 13.51
CA ALA A 53 0.15 13.33 13.71
C ALA A 53 -0.23 13.37 15.20
N ARG A 54 0.43 12.55 16.04
CA ARG A 54 0.21 12.57 17.50
C ARG A 54 0.67 13.89 18.13
N THR A 55 1.86 14.37 17.80
CA THR A 55 2.43 15.62 18.33
C THR A 55 1.51 16.81 18.03
N ARG A 56 0.94 16.85 16.82
CA ARG A 56 0.07 17.93 16.34
C ARG A 56 -1.41 17.71 16.65
N LYS A 57 -1.77 16.54 17.22
CA LYS A 57 -3.15 16.12 17.51
C LYS A 57 -4.05 16.07 16.26
N ILE A 58 -3.46 15.70 15.13
CA ILE A 58 -4.14 15.59 13.82
C ILE A 58 -4.45 14.12 13.55
N THR A 59 -5.60 13.86 12.94
CA THR A 59 -5.94 12.53 12.43
C THR A 59 -5.52 12.42 10.96
N ALA A 60 -4.42 11.71 10.70
CA ALA A 60 -3.97 11.39 9.35
C ALA A 60 -4.25 9.92 9.01
N SER A 61 -4.94 9.68 7.89
CA SER A 61 -5.10 8.33 7.34
C SER A 61 -3.83 7.94 6.59
N ILE A 62 -3.29 6.74 6.84
CA ILE A 62 -2.09 6.24 6.17
C ILE A 62 -2.50 5.16 5.18
N LEU A 63 -2.14 5.33 3.92
CA LEU A 63 -2.38 4.37 2.85
C LEU A 63 -1.06 4.05 2.15
N ILE A 64 -0.93 2.80 1.71
CA ILE A 64 0.17 2.38 0.85
C ILE A 64 -0.24 2.47 -0.61
N ASP A 65 0.65 3.01 -1.43
CA ASP A 65 0.44 3.18 -2.86
C ASP A 65 0.35 1.83 -3.59
N LEU A 66 -0.58 1.74 -4.54
CA LEU A 66 -0.87 0.56 -5.32
C LEU A 66 0.33 0.15 -6.18
N VAL A 67 1.11 1.10 -6.71
CA VAL A 67 2.33 0.80 -7.49
C VAL A 67 3.28 -0.04 -6.65
N HIS A 68 3.43 0.29 -5.36
CA HIS A 68 4.29 -0.49 -4.48
C HIS A 68 3.71 -1.88 -4.19
N VAL A 69 2.39 -2.04 -4.07
CA VAL A 69 1.79 -3.38 -4.00
C VAL A 69 2.03 -4.17 -5.29
N LEU A 70 1.92 -3.53 -6.45
CA LEU A 70 2.17 -4.16 -7.75
C LEU A 70 3.61 -4.67 -7.85
N GLU A 71 4.61 -3.93 -7.36
CA GLU A 71 6.00 -4.41 -7.30
C GLU A 71 6.13 -5.75 -6.55
N TYR A 72 5.43 -5.92 -5.44
CA TYR A 72 5.43 -7.17 -4.70
C TYR A 72 4.66 -8.28 -5.41
N LEU A 73 3.56 -7.96 -6.09
CA LEU A 73 2.82 -8.93 -6.90
C LEU A 73 3.67 -9.42 -8.08
N TRP A 74 4.41 -8.53 -8.74
CA TRP A 74 5.37 -8.90 -9.79
C TRP A 74 6.50 -9.79 -9.25
N LYS A 75 7.03 -9.52 -8.05
CA LYS A 75 7.99 -10.43 -7.41
C LYS A 75 7.41 -11.83 -7.18
N ALA A 76 6.12 -11.94 -6.86
CA ALA A 76 5.47 -13.22 -6.66
C ALA A 76 5.19 -13.98 -7.96
N VAL A 77 4.80 -13.29 -9.03
CA VAL A 77 4.40 -13.96 -10.29
C VAL A 77 5.56 -14.71 -10.93
N TRP A 78 6.78 -14.19 -10.81
CA TRP A 78 8.00 -14.84 -11.32
C TRP A 78 8.39 -16.13 -10.59
N CYS A 79 7.71 -16.47 -9.48
CA CYS A 79 7.81 -17.80 -8.88
C CYS A 79 6.96 -18.86 -9.61
N PHE A 80 5.99 -18.45 -10.43
CA PHE A 80 4.99 -19.33 -11.03
C PHE A 80 5.06 -19.38 -12.56
N TYR A 81 5.64 -18.36 -13.19
CA TYR A 81 5.68 -18.17 -14.64
C TYR A 81 7.08 -17.79 -15.12
N GLY A 82 7.38 -18.10 -16.38
CA GLY A 82 8.61 -17.67 -17.04
C GLY A 82 8.57 -16.20 -17.45
N GLU A 83 9.74 -15.63 -17.73
CA GLU A 83 9.84 -14.26 -18.26
C GLU A 83 9.17 -14.17 -19.65
N GLY A 84 8.36 -13.11 -19.85
CA GLY A 84 7.61 -12.89 -21.10
C GLY A 84 6.32 -13.71 -21.23
N ASP A 85 5.91 -14.46 -20.21
CA ASP A 85 4.63 -15.17 -20.20
C ASP A 85 3.46 -14.18 -20.09
N LEU A 86 2.56 -14.21 -21.08
CA LEU A 86 1.38 -13.34 -21.13
C LEU A 86 0.41 -13.61 -19.97
N GLU A 87 0.39 -14.83 -19.42
CA GLU A 87 -0.45 -15.19 -18.28
C GLU A 87 0.02 -14.55 -16.96
N ALA A 88 1.27 -14.08 -16.90
CA ALA A 88 1.82 -13.42 -15.73
C ALA A 88 1.15 -12.06 -15.47
N GLU A 89 0.95 -11.26 -16.52
CA GLU A 89 0.27 -9.96 -16.40
C GLU A 89 -1.17 -10.16 -15.91
N ASP A 90 -1.90 -11.10 -16.51
CA ASP A 90 -3.26 -11.44 -16.14
C ASP A 90 -3.36 -11.95 -14.71
N TRP A 91 -2.37 -12.72 -14.26
CA TRP A 91 -2.27 -13.13 -12.86
C TRP A 91 -2.08 -11.94 -11.92
N VAL A 92 -1.14 -11.04 -12.22
CA VAL A 92 -0.89 -9.83 -11.41
C VAL A 92 -2.14 -8.96 -11.36
N ARG A 93 -2.80 -8.73 -12.51
CA ARG A 93 -4.06 -7.99 -12.61
C ARG A 93 -5.14 -8.58 -11.70
N ARG A 94 -5.35 -9.89 -11.72
CA ARG A 94 -6.34 -10.56 -10.87
C ARG A 94 -6.03 -10.38 -9.39
N GLN A 95 -4.76 -10.52 -8.98
CA GLN A 95 -4.38 -10.30 -7.58
C GLN A 95 -4.56 -8.83 -7.18
N ALA A 96 -4.13 -7.88 -8.02
CA ALA A 96 -4.27 -6.44 -7.77
C ALA A 96 -5.73 -6.04 -7.57
N LEU A 97 -6.63 -6.49 -8.45
CA LEU A 97 -8.07 -6.26 -8.31
C LEU A 97 -8.63 -6.83 -6.99
N ALA A 98 -8.17 -8.01 -6.57
CA ALA A 98 -8.58 -8.58 -5.30
C ALA A 98 -8.05 -7.77 -4.10
N VAL A 99 -6.81 -7.27 -4.15
CA VAL A 99 -6.26 -6.38 -3.11
C VAL A 99 -7.07 -5.08 -3.06
N LEU A 100 -7.37 -4.46 -4.21
CA LEU A 100 -8.21 -3.26 -4.30
C LEU A 100 -9.62 -3.47 -3.71
N ASP A 101 -10.14 -4.69 -3.81
CA ASP A 101 -11.40 -5.13 -3.19
C ASP A 101 -11.24 -5.50 -1.69
N GLY A 102 -10.14 -5.10 -1.05
CA GLY A 102 -9.89 -5.30 0.38
C GLY A 102 -9.45 -6.71 0.77
N LYS A 103 -9.04 -7.56 -0.18
CA LYS A 103 -8.73 -8.97 0.07
C LYS A 103 -7.24 -9.26 0.25
N ALA A 104 -6.43 -8.28 0.69
CA ALA A 104 -4.97 -8.40 0.79
C ALA A 104 -4.48 -9.65 1.53
N THR A 105 -5.02 -9.96 2.71
CA THR A 105 -4.65 -11.15 3.49
C THR A 105 -5.11 -12.47 2.84
N ARG A 106 -6.25 -12.45 2.15
CA ARG A 106 -6.72 -13.60 1.36
C ARG A 106 -5.80 -13.88 0.18
N VAL A 107 -5.38 -12.82 -0.53
CA VAL A 107 -4.40 -12.89 -1.63
C VAL A 107 -3.07 -13.45 -1.13
N ALA A 108 -2.56 -12.94 0.00
CA ALA A 108 -1.36 -13.47 0.65
C ALA A 108 -1.47 -14.98 0.92
N GLY A 109 -2.60 -15.42 1.47
CA GLY A 109 -2.87 -16.84 1.71
C GLY A 109 -2.93 -17.66 0.42
N SER A 110 -3.54 -17.16 -0.65
CA SER A 110 -3.58 -17.88 -1.93
C SER A 110 -2.21 -18.00 -2.59
N ILE A 111 -1.36 -16.96 -2.50
CA ILE A 111 0.01 -16.98 -3.02
C ILE A 111 0.82 -18.07 -2.30
N ARG A 112 0.81 -18.09 -0.96
CA ARG A 112 1.52 -19.12 -0.17
C ARG A 112 1.03 -20.53 -0.52
N ARG A 113 -0.28 -20.72 -0.65
CA ARG A 113 -0.86 -22.02 -1.03
C ARG A 113 -0.49 -22.42 -2.46
N ALA A 114 -0.41 -21.47 -3.40
CA ALA A 114 0.02 -21.75 -4.77
C ALA A 114 1.46 -22.25 -4.80
N ALA A 115 2.38 -21.57 -4.11
CA ALA A 115 3.77 -22.00 -4.00
C ALA A 115 3.92 -23.38 -3.36
N THR A 116 3.14 -23.69 -2.32
CA THR A 116 3.15 -25.02 -1.70
C THR A 116 2.62 -26.11 -2.64
N ARG A 117 1.52 -25.86 -3.37
CA ARG A 117 0.97 -26.84 -4.33
C ARG A 117 1.86 -27.07 -5.54
N ALA A 118 2.63 -26.06 -5.95
CA ALA A 118 3.62 -26.18 -7.00
C ALA A 118 4.92 -26.85 -6.53
N HIS A 119 5.00 -27.26 -5.25
CA HIS A 119 6.19 -27.88 -4.66
C HIS A 119 7.48 -27.06 -4.87
N LEU A 120 7.36 -25.73 -4.82
CA LEU A 120 8.50 -24.85 -5.03
C LEU A 120 9.48 -24.96 -3.86
N GLU A 121 10.75 -25.19 -4.19
CA GLU A 121 11.87 -25.11 -3.25
C GLU A 121 11.97 -23.71 -2.62
N PRO A 122 12.49 -23.58 -1.39
CA PRO A 122 12.54 -22.31 -0.65
C PRO A 122 13.11 -21.13 -1.46
N ILE A 123 14.17 -21.36 -2.24
CA ILE A 123 14.80 -20.34 -3.06
C ILE A 123 13.88 -19.87 -4.21
N CYS A 124 13.13 -20.80 -4.82
CA CYS A 124 12.25 -20.51 -5.95
C CYS A 124 10.97 -19.78 -5.55
N ARG A 125 10.52 -19.95 -4.29
CA ARG A 125 9.31 -19.29 -3.76
C ARG A 125 9.56 -18.01 -2.97
N ALA A 126 10.80 -17.55 -2.86
CA ALA A 126 11.16 -16.39 -2.05
C ALA A 126 10.35 -15.13 -2.40
N GLY A 127 10.11 -14.87 -3.68
CA GLY A 127 9.26 -13.77 -4.17
C GLY A 127 7.80 -13.89 -3.71
N ALA A 128 7.22 -15.09 -3.82
CA ALA A 128 5.87 -15.38 -3.36
C ALA A 128 5.72 -15.18 -1.83
N ASP A 129 6.67 -15.66 -1.04
CA ASP A 129 6.62 -15.53 0.42
C ASP A 129 6.87 -14.09 0.88
N THR A 130 7.73 -13.36 0.17
CA THR A 130 7.98 -11.91 0.39
C THR A 130 6.71 -11.10 0.15
N CYS A 131 6.03 -11.33 -0.98
CA CYS A 131 4.75 -10.71 -1.30
C CYS A 131 3.67 -11.01 -0.26
N ALA A 132 3.46 -12.29 0.07
CA ALA A 132 2.44 -12.67 1.03
C ALA A 132 2.70 -12.08 2.42
N THR A 133 3.96 -12.03 2.85
CA THR A 133 4.35 -11.41 4.12
C THR A 133 4.09 -9.90 4.11
N TYR A 134 4.43 -9.22 3.01
CA TYR A 134 4.16 -7.80 2.84
C TYR A 134 2.66 -7.50 2.94
N LEU A 135 1.82 -8.15 2.13
CA LEU A 135 0.36 -7.95 2.14
C LEU A 135 -0.26 -8.22 3.51
N THR A 136 0.26 -9.20 4.25
CA THR A 136 -0.22 -9.52 5.60
C THR A 136 0.17 -8.42 6.59
N ASN A 137 1.44 -8.03 6.62
CA ASN A 137 1.95 -7.02 7.54
C ASN A 137 1.38 -5.63 7.28
N LYS A 138 1.02 -5.37 6.02
CA LYS A 138 0.52 -4.06 5.56
C LYS A 138 -0.99 -3.97 5.46
N ALA A 139 -1.73 -5.04 5.76
CA ALA A 139 -3.18 -5.12 5.58
C ALA A 139 -3.95 -3.91 6.14
N THR A 140 -3.53 -3.36 7.28
CA THR A 140 -4.17 -2.20 7.91
C THR A 140 -4.02 -0.89 7.11
N TYR A 141 -3.03 -0.81 6.21
CA TYR A 141 -2.76 0.35 5.35
C TYR A 141 -3.21 0.11 3.90
N LEU A 142 -3.92 -0.99 3.63
CA LEU A 142 -4.41 -1.39 2.31
C LEU A 142 -5.95 -1.37 2.24
N ASP A 143 -6.58 -0.48 3.00
CA ASP A 143 -8.04 -0.24 2.95
C ASP A 143 -8.41 0.57 1.70
N TYR A 144 -8.11 -0.01 0.54
CA TYR A 144 -8.47 0.52 -0.77
C TYR A 144 -9.99 0.68 -0.96
N PRO A 145 -10.87 -0.21 -0.42
CA PRO A 145 -12.31 0.03 -0.50
C PRO A 145 -12.71 1.37 0.13
N ARG A 146 -12.15 1.72 1.29
CA ARG A 146 -12.38 3.03 1.90
C ARG A 146 -11.77 4.15 1.06
N ALA A 147 -10.52 4.00 0.62
CA ALA A 147 -9.84 5.02 -0.18
C ALA A 147 -10.63 5.37 -1.46
N LEU A 148 -11.02 4.36 -2.23
CA LEU A 148 -11.80 4.50 -3.46
C LEU A 148 -13.18 5.11 -3.20
N LYS A 149 -13.89 4.65 -2.16
CA LYS A 149 -15.20 5.22 -1.78
C LYS A 149 -15.11 6.70 -1.42
N GLN A 150 -14.00 7.12 -0.82
CA GLN A 150 -13.77 8.49 -0.37
C GLN A 150 -13.05 9.37 -1.40
N GLY A 151 -12.69 8.84 -2.57
CA GLY A 151 -11.95 9.57 -3.60
C GLY A 151 -10.50 9.89 -3.22
N TRP A 152 -9.90 9.12 -2.30
CA TRP A 152 -8.51 9.27 -1.90
C TRP A 152 -7.56 8.76 -2.99
N PRO A 153 -6.33 9.30 -3.06
CA PRO A 153 -5.32 8.73 -3.94
C PRO A 153 -4.95 7.31 -3.48
N ILE A 154 -4.61 6.46 -4.43
CA ILE A 154 -4.19 5.07 -4.22
C ILE A 154 -2.93 4.77 -5.00
#